data_AF-A0A1F2WDB6-F1
#
_entry.id   AF-A0A1F2WDB6-F1
#
_cell.length_a   1.000
_cell.length_b   1.000
_cell.length_c   1.000
_cell.angle_alpha   90.00
_cell.angle_beta   90.00
_cell.angle_gamma   90.00
#
_symmetry.space_group_name_H-M   'P 1'
#
loop_
_entity.id
_entity.type
_entity.pdbx_description
1 polymer ?
#
loop_
_entity_poly.entity_id
_entity_poly.type
_entity_poly.pdbx_seq_one_letter_code
_entity_poly.pdbx_strand_id
1 'polypeptide(L)' 'MEPLGDDDFYGSTYFVNPRGQKVGDAASDADDEVIVRDLDLDMIEEVRQQWAFYRDRRPDAYGPLVEA' A
#
# COMPACT_ATOMS: atom_id res chain seq x y z
N MET A 1 -5.87 -30.32 -8.05
CA MET A 1 -6.20 -29.01 -7.47
C MET A 1 -7.41 -29.23 -6.60
N GLU A 2 -7.31 -28.84 -5.33
CA GLU A 2 -8.46 -28.85 -4.41
C GLU A 2 -9.41 -27.72 -4.83
N PRO A 3 -10.74 -27.93 -4.85
CA PRO A 3 -11.67 -26.85 -5.12
C PRO A 3 -11.55 -25.80 -4.02
N LEU A 4 -11.40 -24.53 -4.40
CA LEU A 4 -11.55 -23.40 -3.47
C LEU A 4 -12.94 -23.55 -2.80
N GLY A 5 -13.00 -23.36 -1.48
CA GLY A 5 -14.25 -23.46 -0.73
C GLY A 5 -15.30 -22.43 -1.18
N ASP A 6 -16.45 -22.40 -0.52
CA ASP A 6 -17.56 -21.46 -0.86
C ASP A 6 -17.25 -19.98 -0.56
N ASP A 7 -16.01 -19.65 -0.22
CA ASP A 7 -15.59 -18.30 0.13
C ASP A 7 -15.38 -17.45 -1.13
N ASP A 8 -16.00 -16.27 -1.13
CA ASP A 8 -15.85 -15.26 -2.17
C ASP A 8 -14.68 -14.32 -1.80
N PHE A 9 -13.60 -14.37 -2.57
CA PHE A 9 -12.39 -13.58 -2.33
C PHE A 9 -12.45 -12.25 -3.07
N TYR A 10 -12.45 -11.15 -2.33
CA TYR A 10 -12.70 -9.78 -2.84
C TYR A 10 -11.68 -9.19 -3.83
N GLY A 11 -10.65 -9.94 -4.24
CA GLY A 11 -9.61 -9.50 -5.18
C GLY A 11 -9.11 -8.07 -4.92
N SER A 12 -9.33 -7.16 -5.89
CA SER A 12 -9.13 -5.71 -5.72
C SER A 12 -7.68 -5.29 -5.43
N THR A 13 -6.68 -6.08 -5.83
CA THR A 13 -5.26 -5.76 -5.64
C THR A 13 -4.89 -4.44 -6.33
N TYR A 14 -4.06 -3.58 -5.72
CA TYR A 14 -3.75 -2.27 -6.27
C TYR A 14 -2.37 -1.76 -5.83
N PHE A 15 -1.88 -0.74 -6.55
CA PHE A 15 -0.64 -0.03 -6.24
C PHE A 15 -0.97 1.37 -5.71
N VAL A 16 -0.15 1.88 -4.79
CA VAL A 16 -0.30 3.22 -4.20
C VAL A 16 1.03 3.96 -4.23
N ASN A 17 1.01 5.23 -4.60
CA ASN A 17 2.20 6.07 -4.60
C ASN A 17 2.49 6.66 -3.19
N PRO A 18 3.66 7.27 -2.95
CA PRO A 18 4.00 7.87 -1.65
C PRO A 18 3.04 8.98 -1.18
N ARG A 19 2.21 9.54 -2.07
CA ARG A 19 1.17 10.52 -1.74
C ARG A 19 -0.16 9.88 -1.30
N GLY A 20 -0.23 8.55 -1.25
CA GLY A 20 -1.45 7.81 -0.88
C GLY A 20 -2.47 7.67 -2.02
N GLN A 21 -2.09 7.94 -3.26
CA GLN A 21 -2.98 7.87 -4.42
C GLN A 21 -2.82 6.52 -5.13
N LYS A 22 -3.93 5.94 -5.62
CA LYS A 22 -3.90 4.71 -6.44
C LYS A 22 -3.17 4.96 -7.76
N VAL A 23 -2.32 4.02 -8.16
CA VAL A 23 -1.62 4.04 -9.46
C VAL A 23 -2.37 3.13 -10.43
N GLY A 24 -3.20 3.75 -11.28
CA GLY A 24 -4.14 3.06 -12.16
C GLY A 24 -5.28 2.37 -11.40
N ASP A 25 -6.04 1.56 -12.12
CA ASP A 25 -7.17 0.82 -11.56
C ASP A 25 -6.70 -0.37 -10.71
N ALA A 26 -7.55 -0.80 -9.78
CA ALA A 26 -7.36 -2.06 -9.05
C ALA A 26 -7.61 -3.25 -9.99
N ALA A 27 -7.06 -4.42 -9.64
CA ALA A 27 -7.39 -5.68 -10.28
C ALA A 27 -8.85 -6.07 -9.99
N SER A 28 -9.37 -6.99 -10.78
CA SER A 28 -10.71 -7.57 -10.63
C SER A 28 -10.94 -8.09 -9.21
N ASP A 29 -12.18 -7.96 -8.77
CA ASP A 29 -12.70 -8.52 -7.52
C ASP A 29 -13.29 -9.92 -7.70
N ALA A 30 -13.41 -10.41 -8.94
CA ALA A 30 -14.06 -11.69 -9.27
C ALA A 30 -13.27 -12.59 -10.23
N ASP A 31 -12.41 -12.02 -11.10
CA ASP A 31 -11.69 -12.75 -12.14
C ASP A 31 -10.18 -12.77 -11.89
N ASP A 32 -9.51 -13.80 -12.39
CA ASP A 32 -8.05 -13.86 -12.41
C ASP A 32 -7.49 -12.73 -13.31
N GLU A 33 -6.74 -11.80 -12.72
CA GLU A 33 -6.16 -10.67 -13.45
C GLU A 33 -4.70 -10.41 -13.06
N VAL A 34 -3.88 -10.07 -14.05
CA VAL A 34 -2.50 -9.60 -13.84
C VAL A 34 -2.43 -8.12 -14.19
N ILE A 35 -2.18 -7.29 -13.17
CA ILE A 35 -1.96 -5.85 -13.34
C ILE A 35 -0.46 -5.52 -13.21
N VAL A 36 0.04 -4.67 -14.12
CA VAL A 36 1.41 -4.14 -14.11
C VAL A 36 1.34 -2.61 -14.11
N ARG A 37 2.17 -1.98 -13.29
CA ARG A 37 2.25 -0.51 -13.16
C ARG A 37 3.71 -0.06 -13.16
N ASP A 38 3.99 1.03 -13.86
CA ASP A 38 5.26 1.75 -13.76
C ASP A 38 5.21 2.65 -12.54
N LEU A 39 6.18 2.47 -11.64
CA LEU A 39 6.29 3.26 -10.41
C LEU A 39 7.49 4.18 -10.51
N ASP A 40 7.24 5.49 -10.39
CA ASP A 40 8.29 6.48 -10.22
C ASP A 40 8.76 6.48 -8.77
N LEU A 41 9.97 5.95 -8.55
CA LEU A 41 10.57 5.85 -7.22
C LEU A 41 11.18 7.17 -6.76
N ASP A 42 11.47 8.11 -7.66
CA ASP A 42 12.05 9.41 -7.32
C ASP A 42 11.05 10.27 -6.51
N MET A 43 9.74 10.03 -6.69
CA MET A 43 8.67 10.64 -5.90
C MET A 43 8.81 10.40 -4.38
N ILE A 44 9.49 9.32 -3.97
CA ILE A 44 9.74 9.06 -2.54
C ILE A 44 10.56 10.18 -1.93
N GLU A 45 11.59 10.65 -2.63
CA GLU A 45 12.44 11.74 -2.15
C GLU A 45 11.64 13.04 -2.07
N GLU A 46 10.90 13.39 -3.13
CA GLU A 46 10.04 14.57 -3.18
C GLU A 46 9.07 14.62 -1.99
N VAL A 47 8.35 13.51 -1.74
CA VAL A 47 7.36 13.44 -0.67
C VAL A 47 8.02 13.49 0.70
N ARG A 48 9.20 12.88 0.90
CA ARG A 48 9.95 12.97 2.17
C ARG A 48 10.48 14.37 2.46
N GLN A 49 10.85 15.12 1.42
CA GLN A 49 11.26 16.52 1.56
C GLN A 49 10.06 17.43 1.84
N GLN A 50 8.92 17.18 1.19
CA GLN A 50 7.70 17.98 1.36
C GLN A 50 6.99 17.69 2.69
N TRP A 51 6.90 16.43 3.10
CA TRP A 51 6.24 15.97 4.33
C TRP A 51 7.29 15.50 5.34
N ALA A 52 7.59 16.37 6.29
CA ALA A 52 8.66 16.17 7.25
C ALA A 52 8.35 15.14 8.36
N PHE A 53 7.57 14.10 8.08
CA PHE A 53 7.20 13.07 9.06
C PHE A 53 8.45 12.44 9.70
N TYR A 54 9.47 12.08 8.93
CA TYR A 54 10.68 11.48 9.50
C TYR A 54 11.42 12.40 10.48
N ARG A 55 11.42 13.71 10.22
CA ARG A 55 12.02 14.72 11.11
C ARG A 55 11.18 14.95 12.37
N ASP A 56 9.86 15.00 12.20
CA ASP A 56 8.93 15.45 13.24
C ASP A 56 8.37 14.31 14.10
N ARG A 57 8.71 13.06 13.80
CA ARG A 57 8.39 11.90 14.66
C ARG A 57 8.90 12.14 16.08
N ARG A 58 8.16 11.59 17.05
CA ARG A 58 8.52 11.58 18.49
C ARG A 58 8.72 10.14 18.96
N PRO A 59 9.86 9.49 18.63
CA PRO A 59 10.11 8.10 19.01
C PRO A 59 10.02 7.84 20.51
N ASP A 60 10.33 8.85 21.33
CA ASP A 60 10.21 8.82 22.79
C ASP A 60 8.78 8.55 23.27
N ALA A 61 7.76 8.93 22.49
CA ALA A 61 6.36 8.72 22.81
C ALA A 61 5.80 7.37 22.32
N TYR A 62 6.59 6.55 21.63
CA TYR A 62 6.11 5.31 21.01
C TYR A 62 6.20 4.06 21.90
N GLY A 63 6.66 4.20 23.15
CA GLY A 63 6.71 3.09 24.11
C GLY A 63 5.43 2.27 24.17
N PRO A 64 4.25 2.89 24.36
CA PRO A 64 2.98 2.15 24.42
C PRO A 64 2.58 1.40 23.13
N LEU A 65 3.14 1.76 21.97
CA LEU A 65 2.85 1.07 20.70
C LEU A 65 3.60 -0.26 20.56
N VAL A 66 4.63 -0.49 21.37
CA VAL A 66 5.51 -1.67 21.29
C VAL A 66 5.44 -2.56 22.53
N GLU A 67 4.55 -2.24 23.47
CA GLU A 67 4.25 -3.05 24.65
C GLU A 67 3.12 -4.05 24.32
N ALA A 68 3.26 -5.29 24.80
CA ALA A 68 2.36 -6.43 24.52
C ALA A 68 1.29 -6.64 25.59
#